data_AF-A0A0S8EH53-F1
#
_entry.id   AF-A0A0S8EH53-F1
#
_cell.length_a   1.000
_cell.length_b   1.000
_cell.length_c   1.000
_cell.angle_alpha   90.00
_cell.angle_beta   90.00
_cell.angle_gamma   90.00
#
_symmetry.space_group_name_H-M   'P 1'
#
loop_
_entity.id
_entity.type
_entity.pdbx_description
1 polymer ?
#
loop_
_entity_poly.entity_id
_entity_poly.type
_entity_poly.pdbx_seq_one_letter_code
_entity_poly.pdbx_strand_id
1 'polypeptide(L)'
;MRSSTGNTLTFPQQLARLDLGRLKAYRDNLDFYQGDQWPEPARRRERRLIFNYAKSIVDKTASYVMSGLKFAEAARRAEAVLREVSDANNLEQLDFDTEIDCSILGDAAFKVTWDPLERRVRIGAPDVQGLYVWWLGDDVTRVWRVASRYQLSAEEVQMLYGIQPSPTSAGRRRESAVVEVWTEREFEL
;
A
#
# COMPACT_ATOMS: atom_id res chain seq x y z
N MET A 1 4.18 44.86 -13.15
CA MET A 1 4.02 43.49 -13.69
C MET A 1 3.81 42.57 -12.49
N ARG A 2 2.60 42.00 -12.34
CA ARG A 2 2.15 41.34 -11.11
C ARG A 2 2.93 40.03 -10.91
N SER A 3 3.56 39.89 -9.75
CA SER A 3 4.13 38.65 -9.25
C SER A 3 3.02 37.60 -9.10
N SER A 4 3.09 36.51 -9.86
CA SER A 4 2.25 35.35 -9.63
C SER A 4 2.73 34.64 -8.36
N THR A 5 1.98 34.78 -7.29
CA THR A 5 1.99 33.85 -6.16
C THR A 5 1.58 32.47 -6.66
N GLY A 6 2.56 31.70 -7.13
CA GLY A 6 2.39 30.28 -7.44
C GLY A 6 1.98 29.57 -6.16
N ASN A 7 0.85 28.88 -6.20
CA ASN A 7 0.35 28.05 -5.12
C ASN A 7 1.32 26.87 -4.91
N THR A 8 2.32 27.03 -4.04
CA THR A 8 3.31 26.00 -3.73
C THR A 8 2.67 24.93 -2.85
N LEU A 9 1.99 23.97 -3.46
CA LEU A 9 1.46 22.80 -2.77
C LEU A 9 2.60 22.03 -2.10
N THR A 10 2.37 21.52 -0.89
CA THR A 10 3.36 20.69 -0.20
C THR A 10 3.54 19.36 -0.92
N PHE A 11 4.69 18.70 -0.78
CA PHE A 11 4.96 17.43 -1.46
C PHE A 11 3.89 16.34 -1.19
N PRO A 12 3.37 16.17 0.05
CA PRO A 12 2.22 15.28 0.29
C PRO A 12 0.94 15.66 -0.47
N GLN A 13 0.69 16.96 -0.67
CA GLN A 13 -0.46 17.43 -1.45
C GLN A 13 -0.27 17.21 -2.96
N GLN A 14 0.97 17.25 -3.44
CA GLN A 14 1.31 16.92 -4.83
C GLN A 14 1.10 15.44 -5.08
N LEU A 15 1.62 14.55 -4.21
CA LEU A 15 1.42 13.10 -4.31
C LEU A 15 -0.06 12.71 -4.35
N ALA A 16 -0.90 13.32 -3.50
CA ALA A 16 -2.33 13.05 -3.48
C ALA A 16 -3.05 13.39 -4.80
N ARG A 17 -2.42 14.17 -5.69
CA ARG A 17 -2.95 14.54 -7.01
C ARG A 17 -2.28 13.78 -8.15
N LEU A 18 -1.22 13.02 -7.88
CA LEU A 18 -0.61 12.13 -8.87
C LEU A 18 -1.46 10.87 -9.04
N ASP A 19 -1.36 10.28 -10.23
CA ASP A 19 -1.93 8.97 -10.55
C ASP A 19 -3.42 8.81 -10.23
N LEU A 20 -4.22 9.88 -10.39
CA LEU A 20 -5.66 9.85 -10.14
C LEU A 20 -6.39 8.75 -10.93
N GLY A 21 -5.91 8.44 -12.14
CA GLY A 21 -6.44 7.34 -12.94
C GLY A 21 -6.22 5.97 -12.28
N ARG A 22 -5.00 5.73 -11.76
CA ARG A 22 -4.65 4.51 -11.03
C ARG A 22 -5.45 4.40 -9.73
N LEU A 23 -5.50 5.48 -8.94
CA LEU A 23 -6.26 5.50 -7.68
C LEU A 23 -7.76 5.30 -7.89
N LYS A 24 -8.31 5.81 -9.01
CA LYS A 24 -9.69 5.53 -9.39
C LYS A 24 -9.87 4.06 -9.74
N ALA A 25 -8.99 3.49 -10.56
CA ALA A 25 -9.07 2.07 -10.95
C ALA A 25 -8.98 1.14 -9.72
N TYR A 26 -8.08 1.42 -8.78
CA TYR A 26 -7.99 0.69 -7.51
C TYR A 26 -9.30 0.73 -6.72
N ARG A 27 -9.92 1.91 -6.61
CA ARG A 27 -11.22 2.05 -5.93
C ARG A 27 -12.31 1.24 -6.65
N ASP A 28 -12.43 1.40 -7.96
CA ASP A 28 -13.43 0.71 -8.76
C ASP A 28 -13.27 -0.82 -8.62
N ASN A 29 -12.03 -1.33 -8.58
CA ASN A 29 -11.73 -2.75 -8.37
C ASN A 29 -12.08 -3.22 -6.95
N LEU A 30 -11.75 -2.43 -5.92
CA LEU A 30 -12.09 -2.74 -4.53
C LEU A 30 -13.59 -2.77 -4.31
N ASP A 31 -14.31 -1.78 -4.83
CA ASP A 31 -15.77 -1.72 -4.78
C ASP A 31 -16.37 -2.96 -5.46
N PHE A 32 -15.86 -3.33 -6.64
CA PHE A 32 -16.29 -4.53 -7.34
C PHE A 32 -16.04 -5.83 -6.54
N TYR A 33 -14.86 -5.96 -5.91
CA TYR A 33 -14.51 -7.09 -5.05
C TYR A 33 -15.38 -7.17 -3.79
N GLN A 34 -15.71 -6.02 -3.18
CA GLN A 34 -16.59 -5.95 -2.01
C GLN A 34 -18.06 -6.22 -2.36
N GLY A 35 -18.40 -6.19 -3.64
CA GLY A 35 -19.73 -6.48 -4.14
C GLY A 35 -20.50 -5.25 -4.57
N ASP A 36 -19.93 -4.05 -4.52
CA ASP A 36 -20.51 -2.81 -5.05
C ASP A 36 -20.31 -2.73 -6.57
N GLN A 37 -20.94 -3.67 -7.29
CA GLN A 37 -20.73 -3.88 -8.73
C GLN A 37 -21.63 -3.00 -9.61
N TRP A 38 -22.53 -2.22 -9.01
CA TRP A 38 -23.49 -1.40 -9.75
C TRP A 38 -23.02 0.05 -9.81
N PRO A 39 -22.70 0.57 -11.01
CA PRO A 39 -22.23 1.95 -11.15
C PRO A 39 -23.34 2.99 -10.91
N GLU A 40 -24.61 2.61 -11.10
CA GLU A 40 -25.74 3.49 -10.87
C GLU A 40 -26.20 3.43 -9.40
N PRO A 41 -26.59 4.57 -8.80
CA PRO A 41 -27.28 4.57 -7.51
C PRO A 41 -28.54 3.68 -7.56
N ALA A 42 -28.86 3.02 -6.44
CA ALA A 42 -30.09 2.25 -6.33
C ALA A 42 -31.32 3.17 -6.49
N ARG A 43 -32.25 2.82 -7.38
CA ARG A 43 -33.49 3.58 -7.55
C ARG A 43 -34.45 3.27 -6.41
N ARG A 44 -35.35 4.21 -6.11
CA ARG A 44 -36.36 4.02 -5.05
C ARG A 44 -37.20 2.77 -5.34
N ARG A 45 -37.22 1.83 -4.37
CA ARG A 45 -37.88 0.50 -4.43
C ARG A 45 -37.22 -0.53 -5.36
N GLU A 46 -36.01 -0.29 -5.84
CA GLU A 46 -35.22 -1.30 -6.53
C GLU A 46 -34.62 -2.27 -5.50
N ARG A 47 -34.71 -3.58 -5.76
CA ARG A 47 -34.00 -4.61 -4.99
C ARG A 47 -32.93 -5.19 -5.89
N ARG A 48 -31.67 -5.02 -5.50
CA ARG A 48 -30.53 -5.62 -6.21
C ARG A 48 -30.02 -6.80 -5.40
N LEU A 49 -29.82 -7.92 -6.08
CA LEU A 49 -29.15 -9.09 -5.52
C LEU A 49 -27.81 -9.21 -6.24
N ILE A 50 -26.75 -9.41 -5.48
CA ILE A 50 -25.40 -9.50 -6.00
C ILE A 50 -24.87 -10.86 -5.61
N PHE A 51 -24.60 -11.67 -6.62
CA PHE A 51 -23.88 -12.92 -6.45
C PHE A 51 -22.41 -12.63 -6.73
N ASN A 52 -21.64 -12.43 -5.66
CA ASN A 52 -20.24 -12.02 -5.76
C ASN A 52 -19.31 -13.18 -6.15
N TYR A 53 -19.46 -13.66 -7.39
CA TYR A 53 -18.59 -14.70 -7.95
C TYR A 53 -17.15 -14.23 -8.13
N ALA A 54 -16.96 -12.93 -8.37
CA ALA A 54 -15.64 -12.33 -8.52
C ALA A 54 -14.77 -12.58 -7.28
N LYS A 55 -15.28 -12.27 -6.09
CA LYS A 55 -14.60 -12.57 -4.82
C LYS A 55 -14.23 -14.05 -4.70
N SER A 56 -15.18 -14.94 -5.01
CA SER A 56 -14.95 -16.39 -4.89
C SER A 56 -13.87 -16.89 -5.85
N ILE A 57 -13.83 -16.36 -7.07
CA ILE A 57 -12.80 -16.70 -8.07
C ILE A 57 -11.44 -16.17 -7.62
N VAL A 58 -11.36 -14.91 -7.19
CA VAL A 58 -10.12 -14.27 -6.71
C VAL A 58 -9.54 -15.02 -5.51
N ASP A 59 -10.36 -15.31 -4.49
CA ASP A 59 -9.92 -16.03 -3.31
C ASP A 59 -9.43 -17.45 -3.67
N LYS A 60 -10.06 -18.07 -4.68
CA LYS A 60 -9.68 -19.41 -5.16
C LYS A 60 -8.39 -19.38 -5.99
N THR A 61 -8.21 -18.39 -6.87
CA THR A 61 -6.97 -18.26 -7.66
C THR A 61 -5.79 -17.99 -6.75
N ALA A 62 -5.93 -17.07 -5.78
CA ALA A 62 -4.90 -16.80 -4.77
C ALA A 62 -4.52 -18.08 -4.00
N SER A 63 -5.52 -18.85 -3.57
CA SER A 63 -5.30 -20.13 -2.87
C SER A 63 -4.51 -21.15 -3.72
N TYR A 64 -4.71 -21.17 -5.05
CA TYR A 64 -3.98 -22.07 -5.94
C TYR A 64 -2.54 -21.62 -6.17
N VAL A 65 -2.31 -20.32 -6.37
CA VAL A 65 -0.96 -19.74 -6.54
C VAL A 65 -0.09 -20.07 -5.32
N MET A 66 -0.64 -19.89 -4.12
CA MET A 66 0.08 -20.15 -2.87
C MET A 66 0.45 -21.62 -2.65
N SER A 67 -0.26 -22.56 -3.27
CA SER A 67 0.00 -24.00 -3.09
C SER A 67 1.24 -24.54 -3.83
N GLY A 68 1.88 -23.72 -4.68
CA GLY A 68 2.93 -24.17 -5.61
C GLY A 68 4.35 -23.68 -5.35
N LEU A 69 4.60 -22.88 -4.31
CA LEU A 69 5.89 -22.23 -4.11
C LEU A 69 6.95 -23.22 -3.59
N LYS A 70 8.05 -23.39 -4.33
CA LYS A 70 9.24 -24.15 -3.91
C LYS A 70 10.48 -23.28 -4.06
N PHE A 71 11.26 -23.18 -2.99
CA PHE A 71 12.57 -22.55 -3.03
C PHE A 71 13.60 -23.52 -3.61
N ALA A 72 14.48 -23.03 -4.49
CA ALA A 72 15.64 -23.80 -4.92
C ALA A 72 16.59 -24.01 -3.73
N GLU A 73 17.23 -25.18 -3.65
CA GLU A 73 18.16 -25.53 -2.55
C GLU A 73 19.35 -24.54 -2.50
N ALA A 74 19.22 -23.50 -1.68
CA ALA A 74 20.32 -22.66 -1.27
C ALA A 74 21.15 -23.36 -0.19
N ALA A 75 22.35 -22.83 0.11
CA ALA A 75 23.18 -23.32 1.20
C ALA A 75 22.37 -23.39 2.51
N ARG A 76 22.25 -24.60 3.10
CA ARG A 76 21.38 -24.94 4.26
C ARG A 76 21.35 -23.91 5.40
N ARG A 77 22.44 -23.16 5.63
CA ARG A 77 22.50 -22.10 6.65
C ARG A 77 21.70 -20.86 6.29
N ALA A 78 21.77 -20.41 5.04
CA ALA A 78 20.99 -19.27 4.57
C ALA A 78 19.50 -19.62 4.56
N GLU A 79 19.16 -20.85 4.14
CA GLU A 79 17.79 -21.34 4.16
C GLU A 79 17.21 -21.36 5.58
N ALA A 80 17.97 -21.82 6.59
CA ALA A 80 17.50 -21.82 7.97
C ALA A 80 17.17 -20.42 8.50
N VAL A 81 18.02 -19.42 8.20
CA VAL A 81 17.79 -18.03 8.60
C VAL A 81 16.58 -17.44 7.86
N LEU A 82 16.44 -17.71 6.57
CA LEU A 82 15.27 -17.24 5.80
C LEU A 82 13.97 -17.87 6.30
N ARG A 83 13.98 -19.14 6.69
CA ARG A 83 12.83 -19.80 7.33
C ARG A 83 12.49 -19.15 8.67
N GLU A 84 13.48 -18.84 9.51
CA GLU A 84 13.23 -18.15 10.77
C GLU A 84 12.62 -16.76 10.55
N VAL A 85 13.14 -15.98 9.59
CA VAL A 85 12.55 -14.69 9.21
C VAL A 85 11.13 -14.86 8.65
N SER A 86 10.90 -15.92 7.89
CA SER A 86 9.61 -16.26 7.31
C SER A 86 8.57 -16.52 8.41
N ASP A 87 8.89 -17.39 9.35
CA ASP A 87 8.02 -17.77 10.45
C ASP A 87 7.78 -16.54 11.38
N ALA A 88 8.82 -15.76 11.67
CA ALA A 88 8.73 -14.59 12.54
C ALA A 88 7.86 -13.45 11.99
N ASN A 89 7.68 -13.40 10.66
CA ASN A 89 6.82 -12.43 9.97
C ASN A 89 5.51 -13.04 9.48
N ASN A 90 5.26 -14.34 9.72
CA ASN A 90 4.09 -15.06 9.24
C ASN A 90 3.90 -14.91 7.72
N LEU A 91 4.99 -15.11 6.96
CA LEU A 91 5.01 -14.81 5.52
C LEU A 91 3.97 -15.59 4.73
N GLU A 92 3.60 -16.81 5.13
CA GLU A 92 2.56 -17.57 4.43
C GLU A 92 1.22 -16.83 4.39
N GLN A 93 0.83 -16.21 5.52
CA GLN A 93 -0.38 -15.40 5.57
C GLN A 93 -0.18 -14.07 4.84
N LEU A 94 0.97 -13.43 5.03
CA LEU A 94 1.27 -12.16 4.38
C LEU A 94 1.27 -12.29 2.85
N ASP A 95 1.85 -13.35 2.31
CA ASP A 95 1.89 -13.66 0.88
C ASP A 95 0.47 -13.90 0.34
N PHE A 96 -0.38 -14.61 1.09
CA PHE A 96 -1.77 -14.84 0.70
C PHE A 96 -2.57 -13.53 0.64
N ASP A 97 -2.46 -12.68 1.67
CA ASP A 97 -3.13 -11.38 1.70
C ASP A 97 -2.63 -10.47 0.56
N THR A 98 -1.30 -10.47 0.33
CA THR A 98 -0.65 -9.71 -0.74
C THR A 98 -1.06 -10.20 -2.14
N GLU A 99 -1.26 -11.50 -2.32
CA GLU A 99 -1.74 -12.09 -3.58
C GLU A 99 -3.22 -11.72 -3.85
N ILE A 100 -4.05 -11.66 -2.80
CA ILE A 100 -5.42 -11.14 -2.92
C ILE A 100 -5.39 -9.68 -3.36
N ASP A 101 -4.57 -8.84 -2.72
CA ASP A 101 -4.42 -7.43 -3.11
C ASP A 101 -3.95 -7.32 -4.56
N CYS A 102 -2.96 -8.12 -4.98
CA CYS A 102 -2.49 -8.17 -6.36
C CYS A 102 -3.60 -8.57 -7.33
N SER A 103 -4.39 -9.59 -6.98
CA SER A 103 -5.50 -10.07 -7.80
C SER A 103 -6.63 -9.03 -7.96
N ILE A 104 -6.82 -8.16 -6.97
CA ILE A 104 -7.85 -7.11 -7.00
C ILE A 104 -7.32 -5.85 -7.68
N LEU A 105 -6.19 -5.33 -7.21
CA LEU A 105 -5.66 -4.03 -7.59
C LEU A 105 -4.81 -4.10 -8.87
N GLY A 106 -4.27 -5.26 -9.18
CA GLY A 106 -3.26 -5.47 -10.23
C GLY A 106 -1.83 -5.20 -9.75
N ASP A 107 -1.67 -4.65 -8.55
CA ASP A 107 -0.40 -4.26 -7.95
C ASP A 107 -0.37 -4.68 -6.49
N ALA A 108 0.82 -5.10 -6.01
CA ALA A 108 1.07 -5.45 -4.62
C ALA A 108 2.55 -5.17 -4.29
N ALA A 109 2.88 -5.01 -3.02
CA ALA A 109 4.24 -4.72 -2.59
C ALA A 109 4.56 -5.30 -1.22
N PHE A 110 5.82 -5.63 -1.00
CA PHE A 110 6.38 -5.90 0.32
C PHE A 110 7.32 -4.78 0.73
N LYS A 111 7.23 -4.35 1.99
CA LYS A 111 8.19 -3.47 2.64
C LYS A 111 9.00 -4.28 3.62
N VAL A 112 10.30 -4.34 3.38
CA VAL A 112 11.26 -5.02 4.25
C VAL A 112 12.06 -3.96 5.00
N THR A 113 12.01 -3.97 6.32
CA THR A 113 12.73 -3.03 7.19
C THR A 113 13.48 -3.77 8.29
N TRP A 114 14.47 -3.10 8.88
CA TRP A 114 15.14 -3.57 10.09
C TRP A 114 14.54 -2.87 11.30
N ASP A 115 14.06 -3.64 12.28
CA ASP A 115 13.62 -3.12 13.57
C ASP A 115 14.81 -3.05 14.53
N PRO A 116 15.30 -1.85 14.90
CA PRO A 116 16.47 -1.72 15.78
C PRO A 116 16.17 -2.07 17.24
N LEU A 117 14.91 -1.99 17.68
CA LEU A 117 14.52 -2.28 19.06
C LEU A 117 14.48 -3.79 19.29
N GLU A 118 13.82 -4.50 18.39
CA GLU A 118 13.67 -5.95 18.48
C GLU A 118 14.79 -6.71 17.76
N ARG A 119 15.67 -5.99 17.06
CA ARG A 119 16.82 -6.53 16.31
C ARG A 119 16.42 -7.65 15.36
N ARG A 120 15.36 -7.42 14.59
CA ARG A 120 14.86 -8.37 13.61
C ARG A 120 14.44 -7.71 12.30
N VAL A 121 14.39 -8.53 11.25
CA VAL A 121 13.80 -8.13 9.98
C VAL A 121 12.28 -8.12 10.14
N ARG A 122 11.66 -7.02 9.71
CA ARG A 122 10.21 -6.84 9.62
C ARG A 122 9.81 -6.80 8.16
N ILE A 123 8.82 -7.60 7.82
CA ILE A 123 8.22 -7.64 6.48
C ILE A 123 6.74 -7.33 6.64
N GLY A 124 6.24 -6.37 5.86
CA GLY A 124 4.84 -6.03 5.83
C GLY A 124 4.39 -5.70 4.40
N ALA A 125 3.08 -5.66 4.18
CA ALA A 125 2.46 -5.28 2.92
C ALA A 125 1.86 -3.87 3.06
N PRO A 126 2.53 -2.81 2.56
CA PRO A 126 1.94 -1.48 2.55
C PRO A 126 0.79 -1.38 1.54
N ASP A 127 -0.17 -0.49 1.80
CA ASP A 127 -1.22 -0.15 0.82
C ASP A 127 -0.59 0.47 -0.42
N VAL A 128 -0.69 -0.23 -1.55
CA VAL A 128 -0.13 0.20 -2.84
C VAL A 128 -0.76 1.48 -3.39
N GLN A 129 -1.94 1.87 -2.90
CA GLN A 129 -2.53 3.18 -3.20
C GLN A 129 -1.67 4.34 -2.67
N GLY A 130 -0.89 4.09 -1.62
CA GLY A 130 0.05 5.03 -1.04
C GLY A 130 1.45 5.01 -1.69
N LEU A 131 1.72 4.07 -2.58
CA LEU A 131 3.05 3.87 -3.17
C LEU A 131 3.21 4.54 -4.53
N TYR A 132 4.29 5.29 -4.67
CA TYR A 132 4.66 6.00 -5.89
C TYR A 132 6.09 5.63 -6.26
N VAL A 133 6.30 5.19 -7.49
CA VAL A 133 7.58 4.67 -7.98
C VAL A 133 7.96 5.43 -9.24
N TRP A 134 9.19 5.95 -9.28
CA TRP A 134 9.73 6.59 -10.47
C TRP A 134 10.87 5.75 -11.04
N TRP A 135 10.65 5.30 -12.27
CA TRP A 135 11.62 4.58 -13.08
C TRP A 135 12.59 5.55 -13.76
N LEU A 136 13.77 5.05 -14.11
CA LEU A 136 14.64 5.74 -15.06
C LEU A 136 13.92 5.72 -16.42
N GLY A 137 13.90 6.85 -17.13
CA GLY A 137 13.03 7.03 -18.31
C GLY A 137 13.27 6.05 -19.46
N ASP A 138 14.44 5.41 -19.50
CA ASP A 138 14.88 4.44 -20.49
C ASP A 138 14.97 3.00 -19.96
N ASP A 139 14.80 2.78 -18.65
CA ASP A 139 14.95 1.47 -18.01
C ASP A 139 13.88 1.25 -16.92
N VAL A 140 12.82 0.53 -17.28
CA VAL A 140 11.73 0.14 -16.37
C VAL A 140 12.16 -0.88 -15.32
N THR A 141 13.39 -1.40 -15.37
CA THR A 141 13.94 -2.24 -14.31
C THR A 141 14.69 -1.43 -13.25
N ARG A 142 14.95 -0.14 -13.50
CA ARG A 142 15.66 0.76 -12.59
C ARG A 142 14.72 1.77 -11.98
N VAL A 143 14.54 1.66 -10.67
CA VAL A 143 13.86 2.67 -9.85
C VAL A 143 14.89 3.65 -9.31
N TRP A 144 14.67 4.95 -9.46
CA TRP A 144 15.55 5.98 -8.86
C TRP A 144 14.91 6.69 -7.66
N ARG A 145 13.58 6.60 -7.52
CA ARG A 145 12.85 7.18 -6.39
C ARG A 145 11.61 6.35 -6.06
N VAL A 146 11.33 6.23 -4.77
CA VAL A 146 10.08 5.68 -4.22
C VAL A 146 9.53 6.67 -3.20
N ALA A 147 8.21 6.82 -3.15
CA ALA A 147 7.53 7.49 -2.05
C ALA A 147 6.41 6.61 -1.50
N SER A 148 6.28 6.58 -0.18
CA SER A 148 5.22 5.88 0.54
C SER A 148 4.45 6.88 1.36
N ARG A 149 3.18 7.06 1.01
CA ARG A 149 2.25 7.95 1.69
C ARG A 149 1.22 7.12 2.44
N TYR A 150 1.14 7.34 3.75
CA TYR A 150 0.16 6.68 4.61
C TYR A 150 -0.43 7.69 5.61
N GLN A 151 -1.56 7.31 6.21
CA GLN A 151 -2.24 8.14 7.20
C GLN A 151 -1.93 7.61 8.59
N LEU A 152 -1.60 8.50 9.51
CA LEU A 152 -1.50 8.20 10.93
C LEU A 152 -2.53 9.00 11.70
N SER A 153 -3.13 8.36 12.70
CA SER A 153 -3.95 9.04 13.70
C SER A 153 -3.10 10.02 14.51
N ALA A 154 -3.77 11.00 15.12
CA ALA A 154 -3.13 11.96 16.03
C ALA A 154 -2.32 11.28 17.16
N GLU A 155 -2.80 10.15 17.67
CA GLU A 155 -2.14 9.40 18.74
C GLU A 155 -0.85 8.74 18.23
N GLU A 156 -0.89 8.13 17.04
CA GLU A 156 0.29 7.52 16.41
C GLU A 156 1.35 8.56 16.05
N VAL A 157 0.95 9.74 15.55
CA VAL A 157 1.89 10.83 15.27
C VAL A 157 2.59 11.31 16.53
N GLN A 158 1.84 11.46 17.63
CA GLN A 158 2.42 11.86 18.90
C GLN A 158 3.35 10.79 19.46
N MET A 159 2.98 9.52 19.35
CA MET A 159 3.78 8.38 19.84
C MET A 159 5.08 8.20 19.03
N LEU A 160 5.02 8.29 17.71
CA LEU A 160 6.15 8.00 16.83
C LEU A 160 7.09 9.21 16.65
N TYR A 161 6.53 10.41 16.54
CA TYR A 161 7.30 11.61 16.18
C TYR A 161 7.32 12.68 17.29
N GLY A 162 6.56 12.50 18.36
CA GLY A 162 6.48 13.50 19.44
C GLY A 162 5.79 14.81 19.03
N ILE A 163 5.13 14.84 17.86
CA ILE A 163 4.48 16.04 17.33
C ILE A 163 3.03 16.06 17.81
N GLN A 164 2.62 17.16 18.46
CA GLN A 164 1.21 17.41 18.75
C GLN A 164 0.50 17.98 17.51
N PRO A 165 -0.51 17.29 16.94
CA PRO A 165 -1.23 17.81 15.79
C PRO A 165 -2.02 19.08 16.15
N SER A 166 -2.07 20.03 15.21
CA SER A 166 -2.65 21.37 15.42
C SER A 166 -4.13 21.33 15.82
N PRO A 167 -4.58 22.16 16.79
CA PRO A 167 -5.93 22.12 17.36
C PRO A 167 -7.06 22.64 16.43
N THR A 168 -6.75 23.18 15.24
CA THR A 168 -7.72 23.94 14.41
C THR A 168 -8.59 23.14 13.44
N SER A 169 -8.54 21.81 13.43
CA SER A 169 -9.36 20.96 12.52
C SER A 169 -10.50 20.25 13.27
N ALA A 170 -11.50 21.02 13.70
CA ALA A 170 -12.72 20.48 14.31
C ALA A 170 -13.64 19.85 13.25
N GLY A 171 -13.71 18.52 13.18
CA GLY A 171 -14.87 17.82 12.60
C GLY A 171 -14.63 16.58 11.74
N ARG A 172 -13.39 16.26 11.34
CA ARG A 172 -13.05 15.01 10.63
C ARG A 172 -11.93 14.30 11.39
N ARG A 173 -11.96 12.96 11.45
CA ARG A 173 -10.93 12.10 12.09
C ARG A 173 -9.54 12.71 11.89
N ARG A 174 -8.82 12.92 13.00
CA ARG A 174 -7.52 13.58 13.06
C ARG A 174 -6.46 12.67 12.42
N GLU A 175 -6.40 12.64 11.11
CA GLU A 175 -5.42 11.88 10.34
C GLU A 175 -4.39 12.84 9.75
N SER A 176 -3.12 12.51 9.92
CA SER A 176 -1.99 13.24 9.35
C SER A 176 -1.35 12.38 8.28
N ALA A 177 -1.14 12.96 7.10
CA ALA A 177 -0.45 12.27 6.02
C ALA A 177 1.06 12.31 6.27
N VAL A 178 1.66 11.14 6.41
CA VAL A 178 3.12 10.96 6.48
C VAL A 178 3.60 10.50 5.11
N VAL A 179 4.75 11.02 4.68
CA VAL A 179 5.35 10.68 3.39
C VAL A 179 6.81 10.35 3.58
N GLU A 180 7.12 9.08 3.41
CA GLU A 180 8.48 8.60 3.33
C GLU A 180 8.96 8.67 1.87
N VAL A 181 10.14 9.25 1.63
CA VAL A 181 10.76 9.34 0.31
C VAL A 181 12.13 8.69 0.34
N TRP A 182 12.35 7.77 -0.58
CA TRP A 182 13.64 7.12 -0.77
C TRP A 182 14.20 7.43 -2.14
N THR A 183 15.49 7.72 -2.17
CA THR A 183 16.32 7.70 -3.38
C THR A 183 17.44 6.69 -3.17
N GLU A 184 18.32 6.53 -4.16
CA GLU A 184 19.52 5.69 -4.02
C GLU A 184 20.40 6.11 -2.82
N ARG A 185 20.41 7.39 -2.46
CA ARG A 185 21.36 7.96 -1.50
C ARG A 185 20.74 8.45 -0.20
N GLU A 186 19.46 8.81 -0.25
CA GLU A 186 18.83 9.61 0.79
C GLU A 186 17.45 9.06 1.15
N PHE A 187 17.10 9.27 2.42
CA PHE A 187 15.78 9.00 2.98
C PHE A 187 15.25 10.29 3.62
N GLU A 188 14.04 10.70 3.25
CA GLU A 188 13.34 11.88 3.76
C GLU A 188 11.97 11.48 4.32
N LEU A 189 11.51 12.17 5.38
CA LEU A 189 10.25 11.92 6.09
C LEU A 189 9.44 13.21 6.30
#